data_AF-A0AAE1JG54-F1
#
_entry.id   AF-A0AAE1JG54-F1
#
_cell.length_a   1.000
_cell.length_b   1.000
_cell.length_c   1.000
_cell.angle_alpha   90.00
_cell.angle_beta   90.00
_cell.angle_gamma   90.00
#
_symmetry.space_group_name_H-M   'P 1'
#
loop_
_entity.id
_entity.type
_entity.pdbx_description
1 polymer ?
#
loop_
_entity_poly.entity_id
_entity_poly.type
_entity_poly.pdbx_seq_one_letter_code
_entity_poly.pdbx_strand_id
1 'polypeptide(L)'
;MEALIARLFAGVFAIKASYAELQMAQNPYNNEAIQVADQAIVEELRAISELKRAFLKKELNLSPQVTLMLAEIQEQQSIMKTYEITIKKLEADVDHKQLDIALLKNQLHESLAFNKSLEKKLNSSGALSLFKNLQLSALNPTHFVQFLPYTMRSVRSFVKLMIREMESAH
;
A
#
# COMPACT_ATOMS: atom_id res chain seq x y z
N MET A 1 -32.67 -27.25 -20.72
CA MET A 1 -32.63 -25.97 -19.98
C MET A 1 -31.35 -25.84 -19.16
N GLU A 2 -31.04 -26.80 -18.31
CA GLU A 2 -29.81 -26.80 -17.48
C GLU A 2 -28.51 -26.55 -18.27
N ALA A 3 -28.29 -27.28 -19.37
CA ALA A 3 -27.13 -27.07 -20.25
C ALA A 3 -26.99 -25.65 -20.82
N LEU A 4 -28.13 -25.01 -21.14
CA LEU A 4 -28.14 -23.63 -21.63
C LEU A 4 -27.80 -22.64 -20.52
N ILE A 5 -28.34 -22.86 -19.32
CA ILE A 5 -28.06 -22.04 -18.14
C ILE A 5 -26.56 -22.16 -17.77
N ALA A 6 -26.03 -23.38 -17.75
CA ALA A 6 -24.61 -23.61 -17.48
C ALA A 6 -23.71 -22.89 -18.49
N ARG A 7 -24.00 -22.99 -19.80
CA ARG A 7 -23.22 -22.29 -20.82
C ARG A 7 -23.28 -20.77 -20.66
N LEU A 8 -24.44 -20.23 -20.28
CA LEU A 8 -24.60 -18.80 -20.01
C LEU A 8 -23.74 -18.37 -18.81
N PHE A 9 -23.80 -19.10 -17.69
CA PHE A 9 -22.99 -18.80 -16.51
C PHE A 9 -21.49 -18.90 -16.81
N ALA A 10 -21.06 -19.94 -17.52
CA ALA A 10 -19.67 -20.07 -17.96
C ALA A 10 -19.20 -18.85 -18.78
N GLY A 11 -20.03 -18.35 -19.70
CA GLY A 11 -19.74 -17.14 -20.47
C GLY A 11 -19.65 -15.88 -19.59
N VAL A 12 -20.56 -15.72 -18.62
CA VAL A 12 -20.52 -14.60 -17.67
C VAL A 12 -19.25 -14.65 -16.79
N PHE A 13 -18.85 -15.84 -16.35
CA PHE A 13 -17.61 -16.04 -15.61
C PHE A 13 -16.37 -15.75 -16.46
N ALA A 14 -16.36 -16.15 -17.74
CA ALA A 14 -15.27 -15.85 -18.66
C ALA A 14 -15.13 -14.34 -18.91
N ILE A 15 -16.25 -13.61 -19.04
CA ILE A 15 -16.25 -12.13 -19.11
C ILE A 15 -15.66 -11.54 -17.84
N LYS A 16 -16.06 -12.04 -16.66
CA LYS A 16 -15.54 -11.56 -15.37
C LYS A 16 -14.04 -11.78 -15.24
N ALA A 17 -13.54 -12.94 -15.67
CA ALA A 17 -12.11 -13.25 -15.66
C ALA A 17 -11.33 -12.33 -16.62
N SER A 18 -11.82 -12.15 -17.85
CA SER A 18 -11.21 -11.27 -18.85
C SER A 18 -11.21 -9.81 -18.41
N TYR A 19 -12.26 -9.37 -17.71
CA TYR A 19 -12.29 -8.03 -17.11
C TYR A 19 -11.25 -7.85 -16.01
N ALA A 20 -11.01 -8.88 -15.18
CA ALA A 20 -9.94 -8.84 -14.19
C ALA A 20 -8.55 -8.77 -14.85
N GLU A 21 -8.34 -9.50 -15.97
CA GLU A 21 -7.11 -9.40 -16.77
C GLU A 21 -6.91 -7.97 -17.29
N LEU A 22 -7.98 -7.36 -17.81
CA LEU A 22 -7.97 -5.97 -18.28
C LEU A 22 -7.60 -4.99 -17.17
N GLN A 23 -8.14 -5.17 -15.95
CA GLN A 23 -7.79 -4.33 -14.80
C GLN A 23 -6.32 -4.47 -14.41
N MET A 24 -5.76 -5.68 -14.48
CA MET A 24 -4.34 -5.89 -14.16
C MET A 24 -3.42 -5.26 -15.19
N ALA A 25 -3.79 -5.30 -16.46
CA ALA A 25 -3.02 -4.70 -17.53
C ALA A 25 -3.02 -3.15 -17.51
N GLN A 26 -3.83 -2.52 -16.64
CA GLN A 26 -3.82 -1.05 -16.50
C GLN A 26 -2.71 -0.54 -15.58
N ASN A 27 -2.17 -1.37 -14.69
CA ASN A 27 -1.12 -0.95 -13.77
C ASN A 27 -0.13 -2.10 -13.43
N PRO A 28 1.08 -2.09 -13.99
CA PRO A 28 1.59 -1.12 -14.97
C PRO A 28 0.85 -1.21 -16.31
N TYR A 29 0.72 -0.08 -17.02
CA TYR A 29 -0.01 -0.02 -18.29
C TYR A 29 0.63 -0.93 -19.35
N ASN A 30 -0.17 -1.85 -19.89
CA ASN A 30 0.21 -2.79 -20.94
C ASN A 30 -0.89 -2.81 -22.02
N ASN A 31 -0.65 -2.09 -23.13
CA ASN A 31 -1.61 -1.97 -24.22
C ASN A 31 -1.96 -3.32 -24.87
N GLU A 32 -0.97 -4.19 -25.09
CA GLU A 32 -1.20 -5.50 -25.72
C GLU A 32 -2.11 -6.37 -24.86
N ALA A 33 -1.84 -6.45 -23.56
CA ALA A 33 -2.67 -7.21 -22.63
C ALA A 33 -4.09 -6.63 -22.49
N ILE A 34 -4.24 -5.29 -22.51
CA ILE A 34 -5.56 -4.63 -22.54
C ILE A 34 -6.33 -5.03 -23.80
N GLN A 35 -5.71 -4.99 -24.98
CA GLN A 35 -6.38 -5.33 -26.24
C GLN A 35 -6.80 -6.81 -26.26
N VAL A 36 -5.95 -7.71 -25.79
CA VAL A 36 -6.28 -9.15 -25.71
C VAL A 36 -7.46 -9.38 -24.77
N ALA A 37 -7.46 -8.75 -23.59
CA ALA A 37 -8.55 -8.88 -22.63
C ALA A 37 -9.86 -8.28 -23.14
N ASP A 38 -9.80 -7.11 -23.81
CA ASP A 38 -10.97 -6.47 -24.42
C ASP A 38 -11.58 -7.33 -25.53
N GLN A 39 -10.72 -7.87 -26.41
CA GLN A 39 -11.15 -8.78 -27.48
C GLN A 39 -11.83 -10.03 -26.92
N ALA A 40 -11.29 -10.63 -25.84
CA ALA A 40 -11.89 -11.78 -25.19
C ALA A 40 -13.29 -11.47 -24.60
N ILE A 41 -13.47 -10.28 -24.02
CA ILE A 41 -14.79 -9.82 -23.53
C ILE A 41 -15.78 -9.70 -24.70
N VAL A 42 -15.35 -9.07 -25.81
CA VAL A 42 -16.19 -8.89 -27.01
C VAL A 42 -16.60 -10.24 -27.61
N GLU A 43 -15.68 -11.20 -27.67
CA GLU A 43 -15.93 -12.55 -28.17
C GLU A 43 -16.95 -13.31 -27.31
N GLU A 44 -16.82 -13.28 -25.98
CA GLU A 44 -17.80 -13.92 -25.09
C GLU A 44 -19.17 -13.22 -25.13
N LEU A 45 -19.22 -11.89 -25.21
CA LEU A 45 -20.48 -11.16 -25.39
C LEU A 45 -21.16 -11.53 -26.71
N ARG A 46 -20.39 -11.70 -27.78
CA ARG A 46 -20.90 -12.17 -29.08
C ARG A 46 -21.47 -13.59 -28.96
N ALA A 47 -20.73 -14.51 -28.33
CA ALA A 47 -21.18 -15.88 -28.11
C ALA A 47 -22.48 -15.95 -27.29
N ILE A 48 -22.61 -15.15 -26.22
CA ILE A 48 -23.84 -15.05 -25.42
C ILE A 48 -25.00 -14.49 -26.25
N SER A 49 -24.74 -13.49 -27.09
CA SER A 49 -25.75 -12.90 -27.99
C SER A 49 -26.27 -13.93 -29.01
N GLU A 50 -25.38 -14.73 -29.58
CA GLU A 50 -25.72 -15.83 -30.49
C GLU A 50 -26.54 -16.92 -29.77
N LEU A 51 -26.13 -17.31 -28.56
CA LEU A 51 -26.86 -18.25 -27.71
C LEU A 51 -28.29 -17.76 -27.43
N LYS A 52 -28.45 -16.48 -27.08
CA LYS A 52 -29.76 -15.83 -26.89
C LYS A 52 -30.60 -15.90 -28.16
N ARG A 53 -30.02 -15.59 -29.33
CA ARG A 53 -30.74 -15.62 -30.61
C ARG A 53 -31.21 -17.03 -30.97
N ALA A 54 -30.34 -18.03 -30.80
CA ALA A 54 -30.67 -19.43 -31.05
C ALA A 54 -31.80 -19.92 -30.13
N PHE A 55 -31.79 -19.52 -28.86
CA PHE A 55 -32.87 -19.82 -27.92
C PHE A 55 -34.22 -19.23 -28.36
N LEU A 56 -34.25 -17.96 -28.72
CA LEU A 56 -35.49 -17.28 -29.14
C LEU A 56 -36.06 -17.85 -30.43
N LYS A 57 -35.21 -18.25 -31.37
CA LYS A 57 -35.62 -18.89 -32.63
C LYS A 57 -36.00 -20.36 -32.48
N LYS A 58 -35.80 -20.98 -31.31
CA LYS A 58 -35.95 -22.42 -31.08
C LYS A 58 -35.04 -23.28 -31.98
N GLU A 59 -33.88 -22.73 -32.37
CA GLU A 59 -32.86 -23.39 -33.22
C GLU A 59 -31.72 -23.98 -32.38
N LEU A 60 -31.95 -24.25 -31.09
CA LEU A 60 -30.93 -24.79 -30.20
C LEU A 60 -30.66 -26.26 -30.46
N ASN A 61 -29.55 -26.53 -31.15
CA ASN A 61 -28.95 -27.86 -31.24
C ASN A 61 -27.83 -28.00 -30.21
N LEU A 62 -28.20 -28.15 -28.94
CA LEU A 62 -27.24 -28.45 -27.86
C LEU A 62 -27.31 -29.94 -27.51
N SER A 63 -26.16 -30.61 -27.50
CA SER A 63 -26.02 -31.89 -26.78
C SER A 63 -25.92 -31.59 -25.28
N PRO A 64 -26.90 -31.96 -24.45
CA PRO A 64 -26.96 -31.50 -23.06
C PRO A 64 -25.73 -31.90 -22.25
N GLN A 65 -25.30 -33.16 -22.36
CA GLN A 65 -24.16 -33.70 -21.61
C GLN A 65 -22.84 -33.02 -22.01
N VAL A 66 -22.59 -32.88 -23.31
CA VAL A 66 -21.37 -32.24 -23.82
C VAL A 66 -21.33 -30.76 -23.44
N THR A 67 -22.48 -30.07 -23.55
CA THR A 67 -22.57 -28.64 -23.23
C THR A 67 -22.34 -28.38 -21.74
N LEU A 68 -22.90 -29.22 -20.86
CA LEU A 68 -22.67 -29.13 -19.42
C LEU A 68 -21.18 -29.31 -19.09
N MET A 69 -20.55 -30.35 -19.64
CA MET A 69 -19.14 -30.62 -19.38
C MET A 69 -18.22 -29.49 -19.88
N LEU A 70 -18.50 -28.94 -21.07
CA LEU A 70 -17.73 -27.80 -21.60
C LEU A 70 -17.95 -26.52 -20.77
N ALA A 71 -19.17 -26.27 -20.32
CA ALA A 71 -19.47 -25.13 -19.46
C ALA A 71 -18.73 -25.21 -18.12
N GLU A 72 -18.71 -26.39 -17.50
CA GLU A 72 -17.98 -26.61 -16.25
C GLU A 72 -16.47 -26.43 -16.42
N ILE A 73 -15.89 -26.96 -17.51
CA ILE A 73 -14.46 -26.76 -17.83
C ILE A 73 -14.16 -25.26 -17.99
N GLN A 74 -14.99 -24.53 -18.74
CA GLN A 74 -14.80 -23.09 -18.96
C GLN A 74 -14.93 -22.30 -17.65
N GLU A 75 -15.88 -22.66 -16.78
CA GLU A 75 -16.03 -22.05 -15.46
C GLU A 75 -14.78 -22.29 -14.60
N GLN A 76 -14.30 -23.53 -14.52
CA GLN A 76 -13.07 -23.87 -13.78
C GLN A 76 -11.85 -23.09 -14.30
N GLN A 77 -11.69 -22.98 -15.62
CA GLN A 77 -10.63 -22.17 -16.22
C GLN A 77 -10.73 -20.69 -15.84
N SER A 78 -11.95 -20.13 -15.84
CA SER A 78 -12.20 -18.73 -15.46
C SER A 78 -11.88 -18.49 -13.98
N ILE A 79 -12.19 -19.46 -13.12
CA ILE A 79 -11.85 -19.44 -11.69
C ILE A 79 -10.32 -19.48 -11.52
N MET A 80 -9.63 -20.40 -12.20
CA MET A 80 -8.17 -20.51 -12.14
C MET A 80 -7.48 -19.19 -12.54
N LYS A 81 -7.93 -18.57 -13.63
CA LYS A 81 -7.44 -17.25 -14.06
C LYS A 81 -7.62 -16.18 -12.99
N THR A 82 -8.78 -16.16 -12.33
CA THR A 82 -9.07 -15.19 -11.26
C THR A 82 -8.13 -15.39 -10.06
N TYR A 83 -7.82 -16.63 -9.70
CA TYR A 83 -6.84 -16.92 -8.66
C TYR A 83 -5.43 -16.50 -9.05
N GLU A 84 -5.00 -16.80 -10.28
CA GLU A 84 -3.69 -16.38 -10.79
C GLU A 84 -3.52 -14.86 -10.71
N ILE A 85 -4.54 -14.10 -11.13
CA ILE A 85 -4.57 -12.64 -11.03
C ILE A 85 -4.46 -12.18 -9.57
N THR A 86 -5.21 -12.82 -8.67
CA THR A 86 -5.20 -12.46 -7.25
C THR A 86 -3.84 -12.73 -6.61
N ILE A 87 -3.20 -13.84 -6.98
CA ILE A 87 -1.85 -14.19 -6.53
C ILE A 87 -0.85 -13.14 -6.98
N LYS A 88 -0.82 -12.80 -8.28
CA LYS A 88 0.08 -11.77 -8.83
C LYS A 88 -0.09 -10.43 -8.14
N LYS A 89 -1.33 -10.04 -7.84
CA LYS A 89 -1.63 -8.81 -7.10
C LYS A 89 -1.07 -8.85 -5.68
N LEU A 90 -1.28 -9.96 -4.97
CA LEU A 90 -0.79 -10.13 -3.60
C LEU A 90 0.75 -10.16 -3.56
N GLU A 91 1.40 -10.78 -4.53
CA GLU A 91 2.86 -10.77 -4.67
C GLU A 91 3.39 -9.34 -4.83
N ALA A 92 2.80 -8.55 -5.73
CA ALA A 92 3.17 -7.14 -5.91
C ALA A 92 2.94 -6.30 -4.64
N ASP A 93 1.84 -6.54 -3.92
CA ASP A 93 1.56 -5.86 -2.64
C ASP A 93 2.58 -6.23 -1.55
N VAL A 94 3.04 -7.49 -1.51
CA VAL A 94 4.09 -7.96 -0.60
C VAL A 94 5.41 -7.27 -0.91
N ASP A 95 5.80 -7.22 -2.18
CA ASP A 95 7.03 -6.55 -2.62
C ASP A 95 7.01 -5.05 -2.28
N HIS A 96 5.89 -4.37 -2.53
CA HIS A 96 5.72 -2.96 -2.19
C HIS A 96 5.85 -2.73 -0.68
N LYS A 97 5.18 -3.54 0.15
CA LYS A 97 5.30 -3.44 1.61
C LYS A 97 6.72 -3.72 2.10
N GLN A 98 7.44 -4.61 1.45
CA GLN A 98 8.83 -4.90 1.80
C GLN A 98 9.74 -3.69 1.55
N LEU A 99 9.51 -2.95 0.46
CA LEU A 99 10.20 -1.69 0.17
C LEU A 99 9.85 -0.62 1.22
N ASP A 100 8.58 -0.46 1.57
CA ASP A 100 8.14 0.49 2.59
C ASP A 100 8.76 0.19 3.96
N ILE A 101 8.81 -1.08 4.37
CA ILE A 101 9.46 -1.50 5.62
C ILE A 101 10.95 -1.11 5.59
N ALA A 102 11.64 -1.34 4.48
CA ALA A 102 13.04 -0.95 4.34
C ALA A 102 13.23 0.56 4.44
N LEU A 103 12.37 1.34 3.77
CA LEU A 103 12.37 2.80 3.83
C LEU A 103 12.17 3.32 5.27
N LEU A 104 11.13 2.83 5.95
CA LEU A 104 10.80 3.24 7.32
C LEU A 104 11.91 2.87 8.31
N LYS A 105 12.55 1.71 8.13
CA LYS A 105 13.72 1.32 8.95
C LYS A 105 14.88 2.29 8.77
N ASN A 106 15.15 2.72 7.54
CA ASN A 106 16.22 3.70 7.27
C ASN A 106 15.89 5.05 7.90
N GLN A 107 14.66 5.55 7.74
CA GLN A 107 14.22 6.81 8.37
C GLN A 107 14.31 6.76 9.90
N LEU A 108 13.93 5.63 10.50
CA LEU A 108 14.09 5.43 11.94
C LEU A 108 15.56 5.47 12.34
N HIS A 109 16.44 4.81 11.59
CA HIS A 109 17.88 4.81 11.86
C HIS A 109 18.48 6.22 11.79
N GLU A 110 18.11 7.01 10.78
CA GLU A 110 18.53 8.40 10.63
C GLU A 110 18.04 9.27 11.80
N SER A 111 16.77 9.13 12.18
CA SER A 111 16.19 9.86 13.31
C SER A 111 16.87 9.48 14.64
N LEU A 112 17.17 8.20 14.86
CA LEU A 112 17.92 7.75 16.03
C LEU A 112 19.36 8.31 16.04
N ALA A 113 20.03 8.32 14.89
CA ALA A 113 21.37 8.90 14.77
C ALA A 113 21.35 10.41 15.05
N PHE A 114 20.35 11.13 14.53
CA PHE A 114 20.14 12.55 14.79
C PHE A 114 19.87 12.82 16.28
N ASN A 115 18.96 12.06 16.91
CA ASN A 115 18.67 12.16 18.34
C ASN A 115 19.92 11.91 19.19
N LYS A 116 20.71 10.89 18.87
CA LYS A 116 21.98 10.61 19.56
C LYS A 116 22.98 11.77 19.40
N SER A 117 23.01 12.42 18.23
CA SER A 117 23.83 13.62 18.04
C SER A 117 23.34 14.79 18.89
N LEU A 118 22.02 15.01 19.00
CA LEU A 118 21.45 16.04 19.85
C LEU A 118 21.75 15.77 21.33
N GLU A 119 21.61 14.52 21.77
CA GLU A 119 21.90 14.12 23.14
C GLU A 119 23.38 14.37 23.50
N LYS A 120 24.30 14.05 22.59
CA LYS A 120 25.73 14.38 22.75
C LYS A 120 25.96 15.88 22.89
N LYS A 121 25.34 16.71 22.03
CA LYS A 121 25.43 18.18 22.12
C LYS A 121 24.89 18.68 23.46
N LEU A 122 23.76 18.15 23.90
CA LEU A 122 23.12 18.51 25.17
C LEU A 122 24.00 18.13 26.37
N ASN A 123 24.55 16.92 26.39
CA ASN A 123 25.44 16.45 27.45
C ASN A 123 26.77 17.23 27.46
N SER A 124 27.31 17.62 26.29
CA SER A 124 28.53 18.45 26.20
C SER A 124 28.34 19.89 26.70
N SER A 125 27.09 20.39 26.75
CA SER A 125 26.76 21.69 27.31
C SER A 125 26.98 21.75 28.84
N GLY A 126 27.27 20.60 29.49
CA GLY A 126 27.74 20.50 30.88
C GLY A 126 26.74 20.93 31.96
N ALA A 127 25.63 21.57 31.57
CA ALA A 127 24.67 22.14 32.49
C ALA A 127 23.66 21.13 33.03
N LEU A 128 23.36 20.04 32.31
CA LEU A 128 22.23 19.15 32.62
C LEU A 128 22.60 17.84 33.34
N SER A 129 23.88 17.44 33.33
CA SER A 129 24.32 16.21 34.01
C SER A 129 24.17 16.29 35.54
N LEU A 130 24.31 17.49 36.12
CA LEU A 130 24.09 17.73 37.55
C LEU A 130 22.64 17.51 38.00
N PHE A 131 21.69 17.58 37.06
CA PHE A 131 20.26 17.53 37.37
C PHE A 131 19.61 16.17 37.07
N LYS A 132 20.36 15.20 36.52
CA LYS A 132 19.86 13.85 36.21
C LYS A 132 19.32 13.08 37.43
N ASN A 133 19.77 13.44 38.64
CA ASN A 133 19.40 12.77 39.89
C ASN A 133 18.48 13.61 40.80
N LEU A 134 17.96 14.75 40.33
CA LEU A 134 17.06 15.56 41.15
C LEU A 134 15.65 14.96 41.15
N GLN A 135 15.21 14.47 42.30
CA GLN A 135 13.79 14.20 42.54
C GLN A 135 13.10 15.47 43.03
N LEU A 136 11.94 15.79 42.46
CA LEU A 136 11.18 16.99 42.79
C LEU A 136 10.82 17.07 44.28
N SER A 137 10.61 15.92 44.92
CA SER A 137 10.33 15.78 46.35
C SER A 137 11.53 16.06 47.26
N ALA A 138 12.76 16.06 46.75
CA ALA A 138 13.99 16.26 47.50
C ALA A 138 14.60 17.67 47.32
N LEU A 139 13.88 18.57 46.63
CA LEU A 139 14.31 19.94 46.42
C LEU A 139 14.41 20.70 47.73
N ASN A 140 15.49 21.48 47.87
CA ASN A 140 15.71 22.36 49.00
C ASN A 140 16.32 23.69 48.52
N PRO A 141 16.35 24.76 49.34
CA PRO A 141 16.84 26.07 48.92
C PRO A 141 18.29 26.09 48.40
N THR A 142 19.13 25.13 48.81
CA THR A 142 20.52 25.05 48.31
C THR A 142 20.57 24.66 46.83
N HIS A 143 19.61 23.89 46.34
CA HIS A 143 19.48 23.59 44.92
C HIS A 143 19.18 24.86 44.12
N PHE A 144 18.31 25.75 44.61
CA PHE A 144 18.01 27.02 43.92
C PHE A 144 19.28 27.87 43.72
N VAL A 145 20.13 27.95 44.75
CA VAL A 145 21.43 28.64 44.66
C VAL A 145 22.35 27.96 43.65
N GLN A 146 22.32 26.63 43.54
CA GLN A 146 23.07 25.88 42.53
C GLN A 146 22.53 26.08 41.10
N PHE A 147 21.21 26.25 40.92
CA PHE A 147 20.58 26.48 39.61
C PHE A 147 20.81 27.90 39.09
N LEU A 148 20.84 28.91 39.97
CA LEU A 148 20.88 30.33 39.60
C LEU A 148 22.01 30.69 38.61
N PRO A 149 23.28 30.24 38.78
CA PRO A 149 24.35 30.51 37.82
C PRO A 149 24.10 29.92 36.42
N TYR A 150 23.49 28.72 36.35
CA TYR A 150 23.15 28.08 35.07
C TYR A 150 22.01 28.81 34.38
N THR A 151 20.97 29.20 35.12
CA THR A 151 19.86 30.01 34.59
C THR A 151 20.37 31.35 34.05
N MET A 152 21.21 32.06 34.82
CA MET A 152 21.81 33.32 34.39
C MET A 152 22.71 33.16 33.15
N ARG A 153 23.49 32.07 33.08
CA ARG A 153 24.30 31.76 31.90
C ARG A 153 23.45 31.46 30.67
N SER A 154 22.37 30.68 30.84
CA SER A 154 21.43 30.33 29.77
C SER A 154 20.76 31.58 29.19
N VAL A 155 20.22 32.45 30.06
CA VAL A 155 19.60 33.72 29.65
C VAL A 155 20.59 34.59 28.89
N ARG A 156 21.83 34.73 29.38
CA ARG A 156 22.88 35.50 28.69
C ARG A 156 23.24 34.92 27.33
N SER A 157 23.37 33.60 27.22
CA SER A 157 23.67 32.93 25.95
C SER A 157 22.53 33.10 24.95
N PHE A 158 21.26 33.00 25.40
CA PHE A 158 20.08 33.23 24.57
C PHE A 158 20.03 34.66 24.05
N VAL A 159 20.25 35.66 24.91
CA VAL A 159 20.30 37.08 24.50
C VAL A 159 21.41 37.31 23.47
N LYS A 160 22.60 36.71 23.65
CA LYS A 160 23.68 36.80 22.65
C LYS A 160 23.31 36.17 21.30
N LEU A 161 22.58 35.06 21.31
CA LEU A 161 22.10 34.43 20.09
C LEU A 161 21.07 35.32 19.39
N MET A 162 20.12 35.87 20.13
CA MET A 162 19.16 36.85 19.61
C MET A 162 19.85 38.06 18.97
N ILE A 163 20.86 38.64 19.62
CA ILE A 163 21.62 39.77 19.06
C ILE A 163 22.29 39.38 17.73
N ARG A 164 22.94 38.21 17.65
CA ARG A 164 23.59 37.74 16.43
C ARG A 164 22.62 37.51 15.28
N GLU A 165 21.45 36.93 15.55
CA GLU A 165 20.40 36.74 14.53
C GLU A 165 19.79 38.07 14.08
N MET A 166 19.71 39.07 14.96
CA MET A 166 19.28 40.43 14.60
C MET A 166 20.33 41.16 13.76
N GLU A 167 21.62 40.96 14.04
CA GLU A 167 22.73 41.52 13.25
C GLU A 167 22.86 40.87 11.86
N SER A 168 22.57 39.57 11.72
CA SER A 168 22.64 38.84 10.44
C SER A 168 21.43 39.08 9.52
N ALA A 169 20.34 39.62 10.06
CA ALA A 169 19.14 39.98 9.31
C ALA A 169 19.20 41.39 8.67
N HIS A 170 20.30 42.12 8.84
CA HIS A 170 20.59 43.42 8.22
C HIS A 170 21.57 43.27 7.05
#